data_AF-A0A0G0MGX6-F1
#
_entry.id   AF-A0A0G0MGX6-F1
#
_cell.length_a   1.000
_cell.length_b   1.000
_cell.length_c   1.000
_cell.angle_alpha   90.00
_cell.angle_beta   90.00
_cell.angle_gamma   90.00
#
_symmetry.space_group_name_H-M   'P 1'
#
loop_
_entity.id
_entity.type
_entity.pdbx_description
1 polymer ?
#
loop_
_entity_poly.entity_id
_entity_poly.type
_entity_poly.pdbx_seq_one_letter_code
_entity_poly.pdbx_strand_id
1 'polypeptide(L)'
;MIKDLFLNKNSKEKSQIKSFEIAKLKHSGIYDSLQYGTKIEIIGEVKAIEINGQHGIELFAKAWRGTQQLGFGADGSVEIERFRIFNPPILVDDPNGIIIREWTDEITKELKQRKLKEDPIEAIRQVIAHNAKIVGKDNGKIVTGKVGNTTSTFFPDYNPESTSVDGLLSDETVKTSWTLKKTAPGTGADDISASAGEMYTMSPASEGTDYWYKIRWSAFLFDTSTIGGGTVNSAILSIYGLSKVDNGSWAIDLNIYSSSPASNTSLAAGDFDSFGNVNFSTNISYSSWSTSGYNDFSFNANGTSTINTSGVSKFGLLDSKYLIGSNTPTWQSSGQNAVGGYYVDQAGTANDPKLVVVHSNPNSPSSSISSSISSSISSSPSSSISSSISSSISSSISSSISSSISSSISSSISS
;
A
#
# COMPACT_ATOMS: atom_id res chain seq x y z
N MET A 1 24.69 -0.19 9.20
CA MET A 1 23.46 0.12 8.45
C MET A 1 22.40 -0.92 8.85
N ILE A 2 21.12 -0.57 8.90
CA ILE A 2 20.02 -1.51 9.18
C ILE A 2 20.12 -2.70 8.20
N LYS A 3 20.42 -2.44 6.93
CA LYS A 3 20.59 -3.49 5.92
C LYS A 3 21.66 -4.52 6.25
N ASP A 4 22.67 -4.18 7.06
CA ASP A 4 23.76 -5.11 7.40
C ASP A 4 23.27 -6.20 8.35
N LEU A 5 22.13 -5.99 9.03
CA LEU A 5 21.49 -6.94 9.93
C LEU A 5 20.63 -7.99 9.18
N PHE A 6 20.52 -7.88 7.85
CA PHE A 6 19.61 -8.69 7.03
C PHE A 6 20.19 -10.01 6.54
N LEU A 7 21.46 -10.30 6.85
CA LEU A 7 22.13 -11.49 6.36
C LEU A 7 21.39 -12.76 6.80
N ASN A 8 21.05 -13.62 5.84
CA ASN A 8 20.31 -14.88 6.05
C ASN A 8 18.93 -14.69 6.72
N LYS A 9 18.26 -13.57 6.44
CA LYS A 9 16.92 -13.26 6.96
C LYS A 9 15.85 -13.35 5.88
N ASN A 10 14.71 -13.96 6.21
CA ASN A 10 13.50 -13.89 5.39
C ASN A 10 12.77 -12.54 5.56
N SER A 11 11.76 -12.28 4.73
CA SER A 11 10.94 -11.04 4.75
C SER A 11 10.36 -10.68 6.10
N LYS A 12 9.82 -11.65 6.82
CA LYS A 12 9.29 -11.43 8.17
C LYS A 12 10.36 -10.97 9.16
N GLU A 13 11.51 -11.65 9.18
CA GLU A 13 12.63 -11.28 10.07
C GLU A 13 13.22 -9.91 9.73
N LYS A 14 13.39 -9.58 8.43
CA LYS A 14 13.84 -8.23 8.05
C LYS A 14 12.80 -7.17 8.42
N SER A 15 11.51 -7.43 8.25
CA SER A 15 10.43 -6.55 8.68
C SER A 15 10.49 -6.26 10.19
N GLN A 16 10.75 -7.30 11.00
CA GLN A 16 10.95 -7.16 12.44
C GLN A 16 12.14 -6.25 12.77
N ILE A 17 13.30 -6.50 12.16
CA ILE A 17 14.51 -5.69 12.36
C ILE A 17 14.26 -4.24 11.96
N LYS A 18 13.69 -4.00 10.77
CA LYS A 18 13.34 -2.66 10.28
C LYS A 18 12.47 -1.93 11.30
N SER A 19 11.42 -2.59 11.78
CA SER A 19 10.47 -2.01 12.74
C SER A 19 11.16 -1.55 14.03
N PHE A 20 12.03 -2.38 14.61
CA PHE A 20 12.76 -2.04 15.84
C PHE A 20 13.82 -0.96 15.62
N GLU A 21 14.62 -1.06 14.56
CA GLU A 21 15.68 -0.07 14.30
C GLU A 21 15.10 1.30 13.93
N ILE A 22 14.01 1.35 13.15
CA ILE A 22 13.33 2.60 12.80
C ILE A 22 12.76 3.27 14.05
N ALA A 23 12.15 2.51 14.97
CA ALA A 23 11.56 3.07 16.20
C ALA A 23 12.57 3.69 17.16
N LYS A 24 13.86 3.33 17.07
CA LYS A 24 14.94 3.95 17.87
C LYS A 24 15.32 5.35 17.38
N LEU A 25 14.94 5.72 16.15
CA LEU A 25 15.31 6.99 15.55
C LEU A 25 14.35 8.11 15.96
N LYS A 26 14.84 9.36 15.99
CA LYS A 26 14.02 10.53 16.28
C LYS A 26 13.30 11.03 15.03
N HIS A 27 12.04 10.63 14.88
CA HIS A 27 11.19 11.03 13.74
C HIS A 27 10.33 12.26 14.00
N SER A 28 10.12 12.68 15.25
CA SER A 28 9.24 13.80 15.58
C SER A 28 9.71 15.12 14.99
N GLY A 29 8.77 15.92 14.49
CA GLY A 29 9.05 17.21 13.87
C GLY A 29 8.15 17.53 12.69
N ILE A 30 8.35 18.71 12.11
CA ILE A 30 7.64 19.21 10.93
C ILE A 30 8.56 19.08 9.71
N TYR A 31 8.01 18.56 8.62
CA TYR A 31 8.73 18.26 7.39
C TYR A 31 7.91 18.66 6.17
N ASP A 32 8.55 19.32 5.21
CA ASP A 32 7.96 19.63 3.92
C ASP A 32 8.37 18.57 2.89
N SER A 33 7.39 17.94 2.26
CA SER A 33 7.58 17.06 1.12
C SER A 33 7.28 17.81 -0.17
N LEU A 34 8.33 18.28 -0.83
CA LEU A 34 8.21 18.92 -2.15
C LEU A 34 7.65 17.96 -3.20
N GLN A 35 8.04 16.68 -3.13
CA GLN A 35 7.60 15.64 -4.07
C GLN A 35 6.07 15.45 -4.04
N TYR A 36 5.46 15.47 -2.86
CA TYR A 36 4.03 15.22 -2.70
C TYR A 36 3.21 16.49 -2.45
N GLY A 37 3.85 17.65 -2.36
CA GLY A 37 3.19 18.92 -2.07
C GLY A 37 2.51 18.95 -0.70
N THR A 38 3.00 18.15 0.25
CA THR A 38 2.43 18.00 1.59
C THR A 38 3.44 18.41 2.65
N LYS A 39 2.95 19.03 3.72
CA LYS A 39 3.71 19.26 4.95
C LYS A 39 3.19 18.30 6.01
N ILE A 40 4.08 17.63 6.72
CA ILE A 40 3.75 16.60 7.72
C ILE A 40 4.34 17.02 9.06
N GLU A 41 3.57 16.90 10.14
CA GLU A 41 4.06 16.97 11.50
C GLU A 41 3.92 15.59 12.14
N ILE A 42 5.04 14.91 12.39
CA ILE A 42 5.06 13.65 13.15
C ILE A 42 5.10 14.00 14.64
N ILE A 43 4.12 13.49 15.38
CA ILE A 43 3.88 13.81 16.79
C ILE A 43 4.28 12.62 17.65
N GLY A 44 5.08 12.90 18.68
CA GLY A 44 5.52 11.90 19.64
C GLY A 44 6.52 10.91 19.06
N GLU A 45 6.60 9.74 19.69
CA GLU A 45 7.54 8.68 19.31
C GLU A 45 6.91 7.73 18.29
N VAL A 46 7.74 7.26 17.35
CA VAL A 46 7.39 6.15 16.47
C VAL A 46 7.58 4.85 17.23
N LYS A 47 6.56 4.01 17.25
CA LYS A 47 6.58 2.73 17.99
C LYS A 47 6.73 1.57 17.03
N ALA A 48 7.60 0.62 17.35
CA ALA A 48 7.56 -0.70 16.73
C ALA A 48 6.29 -1.43 17.18
N ILE A 49 5.62 -2.09 16.25
CA ILE A 49 4.41 -2.86 16.50
C ILE A 49 4.53 -4.28 15.93
N GLU A 50 3.85 -5.22 16.57
CA GLU A 50 3.60 -6.56 16.06
C GLU A 50 2.10 -6.84 16.18
N ILE A 51 1.45 -7.18 15.07
CA ILE A 51 0.02 -7.50 15.04
C ILE A 51 -0.15 -8.74 14.15
N ASN A 52 -0.75 -9.80 14.70
CA ASN A 52 -0.93 -11.08 14.02
C ASN A 52 0.37 -11.64 13.41
N GLY A 53 1.51 -11.42 14.09
CA GLY A 53 2.82 -11.87 13.63
C GLY A 53 3.40 -11.09 12.46
N GLN A 54 2.76 -10.01 12.01
CA GLN A 54 3.36 -9.02 11.11
C GLN A 54 4.00 -7.90 11.91
N HIS A 55 5.15 -7.41 11.45
CA HIS A 55 5.89 -6.33 12.08
C HIS A 55 5.75 -5.03 11.28
N GLY A 56 5.70 -3.91 12.00
CA GLY A 56 5.65 -2.59 11.42
C GLY A 56 5.97 -1.50 12.42
N ILE A 57 5.67 -0.27 12.03
CA ILE A 57 5.70 0.90 12.91
C ILE A 57 4.33 1.56 13.01
N GLU A 58 4.06 2.20 14.15
CA GLU A 58 2.91 3.06 14.39
C GLU A 58 3.38 4.47 14.76
N LEU A 59 2.75 5.48 14.18
CA LEU A 59 3.00 6.88 14.47
C LEU A 59 1.74 7.72 14.33
N PHE A 60 1.76 8.93 14.90
CA PHE A 60 0.69 9.90 14.78
C PHE A 60 1.19 11.11 14.00
N ALA A 61 0.40 11.60 13.06
CA ALA A 61 0.78 12.78 12.29
C ALA A 61 -0.39 13.69 11.93
N LYS A 62 -0.06 14.97 11.78
CA LYS A 62 -0.90 15.98 11.13
C LYS A 62 -0.33 16.26 9.73
N ALA A 63 -1.18 16.75 8.83
CA ALA A 63 -0.74 17.09 7.48
C ALA A 63 -1.40 18.38 6.97
N TRP A 64 -0.72 19.04 6.04
CA TRP A 64 -1.20 20.22 5.32
C TRP A 64 -0.89 20.11 3.84
N ARG A 65 -1.73 20.73 3.02
CA ARG A 65 -1.47 21.03 1.61
C ARG A 65 -1.37 22.55 1.46
N GLY A 66 -0.17 23.05 1.21
CA GLY A 66 0.13 24.47 1.36
C GLY A 66 -0.15 24.95 2.79
N THR A 67 -1.01 25.97 2.93
CA THR A 67 -1.43 26.50 4.25
C THR A 67 -2.65 25.79 4.83
N GLN A 68 -3.34 24.97 4.04
CA GLN A 68 -4.57 24.31 4.45
C GLN A 68 -4.26 23.00 5.18
N GLN A 69 -4.80 22.85 6.38
CA GLN A 69 -4.71 21.58 7.11
C GLN A 69 -5.60 20.53 6.47
N LEU A 70 -5.06 19.32 6.33
CA LEU A 70 -5.79 18.16 5.84
C LEU A 70 -6.49 17.49 7.03
N GLY A 71 -7.78 17.21 6.84
CA GLY A 71 -8.56 16.41 7.77
C GLY A 71 -8.55 14.94 7.38
N PHE A 72 -8.62 14.04 8.36
CA PHE A 72 -8.63 12.60 8.12
C PHE A 72 -9.96 11.94 8.52
N GLY A 73 -10.06 10.63 8.31
CA GLY A 73 -11.27 9.85 8.53
C GLY A 73 -12.34 10.05 7.45
N ALA A 74 -13.48 9.37 7.63
CA ALA A 74 -14.53 9.32 6.62
C ALA A 74 -15.15 10.69 6.29
N ASP A 75 -15.15 11.64 7.22
CA ASP A 75 -15.73 12.98 7.07
C ASP A 75 -14.69 14.12 7.06
N GLY A 76 -13.40 13.81 7.22
CA GLY A 76 -12.34 14.82 7.30
C GLY A 76 -12.33 15.60 8.61
N SER A 77 -13.00 15.13 9.66
CA SER A 77 -13.05 15.83 10.95
C SER A 77 -11.86 15.55 11.86
N VAL A 78 -11.04 14.55 11.55
CA VAL A 78 -9.88 14.15 12.34
C VAL A 78 -8.72 15.09 12.09
N GLU A 79 -8.08 15.57 13.16
CA GLU A 79 -6.86 16.38 13.07
C GLU A 79 -5.59 15.51 12.98
N ILE A 80 -5.50 14.48 13.84
CA ILE A 80 -4.32 13.65 14.01
C ILE A 80 -4.65 12.24 13.56
N GLU A 81 -4.02 11.74 12.52
CA GLU A 81 -4.25 10.37 12.04
C GLU A 81 -3.20 9.42 12.62
N ARG A 82 -3.64 8.19 12.96
CA ARG A 82 -2.74 7.10 13.30
C ARG A 82 -2.33 6.40 12.02
N PHE A 83 -1.04 6.42 11.72
CA PHE A 83 -0.46 5.68 10.61
C PHE A 83 0.22 4.42 11.09
N ARG A 84 -0.07 3.31 10.42
CA ARG A 84 0.67 2.04 10.56
C ARG A 84 1.36 1.72 9.25
N ILE A 85 2.62 1.34 9.32
CA ILE A 85 3.40 0.94 8.14
C ILE A 85 3.97 -0.44 8.43
N PHE A 86 3.42 -1.46 7.79
CA PHE A 86 3.90 -2.84 7.87
C PHE A 86 5.01 -3.06 6.85
N ASN A 87 6.07 -3.79 7.24
CA ASN A 87 7.26 -3.96 6.40
C ASN A 87 7.87 -2.62 5.91
N PRO A 88 8.10 -1.62 6.78
CA PRO A 88 8.44 -0.25 6.38
C PRO A 88 9.73 -0.17 5.53
N PRO A 89 9.83 0.78 4.59
CA PRO A 89 11.04 0.98 3.80
C PRO A 89 12.16 1.64 4.63
N ILE A 90 13.41 1.48 4.17
CA ILE A 90 14.61 2.09 4.78
C ILE A 90 15.50 2.80 3.75
N LEU A 91 15.22 2.64 2.46
CA LEU A 91 16.01 3.18 1.35
C LEU A 91 15.25 4.28 0.62
N VAL A 92 16.00 5.26 0.15
CA VAL A 92 15.51 6.35 -0.69
C VAL A 92 16.43 6.55 -1.90
N ASP A 93 15.87 7.07 -2.99
CA ASP A 93 16.66 7.50 -4.15
C ASP A 93 17.63 8.63 -3.78
N ASP A 94 18.89 8.46 -4.15
CA ASP A 94 19.95 9.44 -3.92
C ASP A 94 21.00 9.32 -5.03
N PRO A 95 21.21 10.35 -5.88
CA PRO A 95 22.25 10.35 -6.90
C PRO A 95 23.68 10.09 -6.36
N ASN A 96 23.91 10.36 -5.07
CA ASN A 96 25.17 10.10 -4.35
C ASN A 96 25.09 8.84 -3.47
N GLY A 97 24.00 8.09 -3.56
CA GLY A 97 23.77 6.85 -2.85
C GLY A 97 24.81 5.79 -3.19
N ILE A 98 25.25 5.06 -2.16
CA ILE A 98 26.27 4.00 -2.27
C ILE A 98 25.67 2.63 -2.56
N ILE A 99 24.34 2.48 -2.43
CA ILE A 99 23.65 1.24 -2.77
C ILE A 99 23.26 1.33 -4.24
N ILE A 100 23.91 0.54 -5.07
CA ILE A 100 23.76 0.57 -6.52
C ILE A 100 22.89 -0.61 -6.95
N ARG A 101 21.87 -0.33 -7.76
CA ARG A 101 21.09 -1.33 -8.49
C ARG A 101 21.24 -1.09 -9.97
N GLU A 102 21.56 -2.15 -10.71
CA GLU A 102 21.78 -2.10 -12.16
C GLU A 102 20.83 -3.05 -12.85
N TRP A 103 20.32 -2.64 -14.00
CA TRP A 103 19.51 -3.50 -14.87
C TRP A 103 19.74 -3.11 -16.32
N THR A 104 19.52 -4.07 -17.21
CA THR A 104 19.49 -3.78 -18.65
C THR A 104 18.03 -3.55 -19.03
N ASP A 105 17.72 -2.38 -19.58
CA ASP A 105 16.38 -2.08 -20.07
C ASP A 105 16.03 -3.04 -21.22
N GLU A 106 14.94 -3.81 -21.09
CA GLU A 106 14.61 -4.86 -22.05
C GLU A 106 14.32 -4.33 -23.46
N ILE A 107 13.94 -3.05 -23.59
CA ILE A 107 13.52 -2.43 -24.84
C ILE A 107 14.70 -1.75 -25.53
N THR A 108 15.38 -0.85 -24.82
CA THR A 108 16.52 -0.06 -25.34
C THR A 108 17.85 -0.80 -25.30
N LYS A 109 17.94 -1.90 -24.53
CA LYS A 109 19.18 -2.65 -24.24
C LYS A 109 20.26 -1.82 -23.54
N GLU A 110 19.92 -0.66 -23.01
CA GLU A 110 20.83 0.19 -22.26
C GLU A 110 21.00 -0.29 -20.81
N LEU A 111 22.23 -0.22 -20.29
CA LEU A 111 22.49 -0.40 -18.86
C LEU A 111 21.96 0.83 -18.11
N LYS A 112 21.00 0.60 -17.22
CA LYS A 112 20.46 1.60 -16.31
C LYS A 112 20.98 1.35 -14.90
N GLN A 113 21.14 2.43 -14.15
CA GLN A 113 21.61 2.40 -12.78
C GLN A 113 20.70 3.25 -11.90
N ARG A 114 20.33 2.73 -10.73
CA ARG A 114 19.65 3.44 -9.64
C ARG A 114 20.58 3.47 -8.43
N LYS A 115 20.70 4.63 -7.82
CA LYS A 115 21.54 4.84 -6.64
C LYS A 115 20.64 5.16 -5.45
N LEU A 116 20.87 4.43 -4.37
CA LEU A 116 20.06 4.45 -3.17
C LEU A 116 20.93 4.76 -1.96
N LYS A 117 20.33 5.45 -0.99
CA LYS A 117 20.90 5.68 0.34
C LYS A 117 20.00 5.04 1.38
N GLU A 118 20.60 4.42 2.39
CA GLU A 118 19.86 4.04 3.59
C GLU A 118 19.59 5.28 4.43
N ASP A 119 18.34 5.73 4.43
CA ASP A 119 17.84 6.86 5.20
C ASP A 119 16.43 6.54 5.70
N PRO A 120 16.32 5.79 6.81
CA PRO A 120 15.02 5.32 7.28
C PRO A 120 14.11 6.46 7.72
N ILE A 121 14.66 7.58 8.19
CA ILE A 121 13.86 8.75 8.56
C ILE A 121 13.21 9.35 7.32
N GLU A 122 13.99 9.58 6.26
CA GLU A 122 13.44 10.10 5.01
C GLU A 122 12.49 9.12 4.31
N ALA A 123 12.79 7.82 4.36
CA ALA A 123 11.89 6.79 3.82
C ALA A 123 10.52 6.82 4.49
N ILE A 124 10.45 6.92 5.82
CA ILE A 124 9.17 7.04 6.54
C ILE A 124 8.47 8.36 6.22
N ARG A 125 9.20 9.48 6.12
CA ARG A 125 8.62 10.77 5.72
C ARG A 125 7.96 10.71 4.34
N GLN A 126 8.61 10.08 3.36
CA GLN A 126 8.05 9.94 2.01
C GLN A 126 6.78 9.08 2.01
N VAL A 127 6.75 7.99 2.79
CA VAL A 127 5.54 7.15 2.92
C VAL A 127 4.39 7.94 3.51
N ILE A 128 4.60 8.63 4.64
CA ILE A 128 3.54 9.40 5.30
C ILE A 128 3.10 10.61 4.45
N ALA A 129 4.03 11.28 3.78
CA ALA A 129 3.72 12.40 2.89
C ALA A 129 2.84 11.98 1.70
N HIS A 130 3.13 10.85 1.06
CA HIS A 130 2.28 10.29 0.01
C HIS A 130 0.94 9.82 0.57
N ASN A 131 0.94 9.09 1.69
CA ASN A 131 -0.30 8.63 2.30
C ASN A 131 -1.23 9.80 2.64
N ALA A 132 -0.70 10.85 3.28
CA ALA A 132 -1.46 12.06 3.58
C ALA A 132 -1.96 12.78 2.33
N LYS A 133 -1.19 12.79 1.23
CA LYS A 133 -1.64 13.32 -0.06
C LYS A 133 -2.90 12.59 -0.55
N ILE A 134 -2.95 11.26 -0.44
CA ILE A 134 -4.01 10.44 -1.03
C ILE A 134 -5.21 10.19 -0.09
N VAL A 135 -5.03 10.19 1.24
CA VAL A 135 -6.13 9.98 2.20
C VAL A 135 -6.62 11.27 2.87
N GLY A 136 -5.80 12.32 2.89
CA GLY A 136 -6.13 13.60 3.52
C GLY A 136 -7.18 14.37 2.73
N LYS A 137 -8.16 14.93 3.44
CA LYS A 137 -9.29 15.67 2.88
C LYS A 137 -9.11 17.16 3.05
N ASP A 138 -9.28 17.91 1.96
CA ASP A 138 -9.36 19.37 2.01
C ASP A 138 -10.68 19.81 2.63
N ASN A 139 -10.68 21.01 3.22
CA ASN A 139 -11.86 21.67 3.77
C ASN A 139 -12.65 20.84 4.80
N GLY A 140 -12.01 19.85 5.43
CA GLY A 140 -12.59 19.09 6.53
C GLY A 140 -12.94 20.00 7.70
N LYS A 141 -14.05 19.73 8.38
CA LYS A 141 -14.39 20.40 9.65
C LYS A 141 -13.56 19.79 10.78
N ILE A 142 -12.26 20.10 10.76
CA ILE A 142 -11.27 19.51 11.66
C ILE A 142 -11.59 19.90 13.11
N VAL A 143 -11.66 18.89 13.97
CA VAL A 143 -11.80 19.05 15.42
C VAL A 143 -10.42 18.94 16.05
N THR A 144 -9.94 20.03 16.65
CA THR A 144 -8.64 20.08 17.32
C THR A 144 -8.50 18.99 18.39
N GLY A 145 -7.38 18.29 18.38
CA GLY A 145 -7.05 17.19 19.28
C GLY A 145 -7.74 15.86 18.96
N LYS A 146 -8.64 15.83 17.96
CA LYS A 146 -9.30 14.58 17.55
C LYS A 146 -8.29 13.67 16.86
N VAL A 147 -8.08 12.50 17.44
CA VAL A 147 -7.27 11.44 16.87
C VAL A 147 -8.18 10.47 16.10
N GLY A 148 -7.74 10.10 14.91
CA GLY A 148 -8.54 9.38 13.94
C GLY A 148 -8.59 7.88 14.08
N ASN A 149 -9.02 7.29 12.97
CA ASN A 149 -9.06 5.86 12.74
C ASN A 149 -7.62 5.33 12.58
N THR A 150 -7.41 4.38 11.67
CA THR A 150 -6.07 3.90 11.37
C THR A 150 -5.90 3.83 9.86
N THR A 151 -4.86 4.52 9.38
CA THR A 151 -4.39 4.40 8.00
C THR A 151 -3.21 3.42 7.99
N SER A 152 -3.48 2.18 7.56
CA SER A 152 -2.45 1.14 7.44
C SER A 152 -1.87 1.13 6.02
N THR A 153 -0.55 0.97 5.91
CA THR A 153 0.18 0.76 4.66
C THR A 153 0.79 -0.63 4.67
N PHE A 154 0.54 -1.36 3.59
CA PHE A 154 1.04 -2.70 3.36
C PHE A 154 1.91 -2.69 2.11
N PHE A 155 3.08 -3.33 2.21
CA PHE A 155 3.95 -3.65 1.09
C PHE A 155 3.95 -5.17 0.92
N PRO A 156 4.13 -5.71 -0.30
CA PRO A 156 4.37 -7.13 -0.48
C PRO A 156 5.68 -7.56 0.23
N ASP A 157 5.96 -8.85 0.32
CA ASP A 157 7.25 -9.30 0.81
C ASP A 157 8.26 -9.38 -0.32
N TYR A 158 9.48 -8.93 -0.06
CA TYR A 158 10.61 -9.20 -0.96
C TYR A 158 11.07 -10.65 -0.79
N ASN A 159 11.69 -11.20 -1.84
CA ASN A 159 12.23 -12.56 -1.85
C ASN A 159 13.38 -12.77 -0.84
N PRO A 160 13.38 -13.84 -0.01
CA PRO A 160 12.32 -14.84 0.14
C PRO A 160 11.08 -14.33 0.88
N GLU A 161 9.93 -14.50 0.25
CA GLU A 161 8.60 -14.11 0.70
C GLU A 161 8.17 -14.93 1.93
N SER A 162 7.35 -14.33 2.80
CA SER A 162 6.86 -14.99 4.02
C SER A 162 5.34 -15.09 4.05
N THR A 163 4.63 -14.09 3.52
CA THR A 163 3.16 -14.00 3.55
C THR A 163 2.55 -13.46 2.27
N SER A 164 3.26 -12.62 1.50
CA SER A 164 2.72 -11.98 0.29
C SER A 164 3.79 -11.81 -0.80
N VAL A 165 3.37 -11.66 -2.05
CA VAL A 165 4.27 -11.54 -3.21
C VAL A 165 3.71 -10.54 -4.21
N ASP A 166 4.57 -9.92 -5.00
CA ASP A 166 4.18 -9.30 -6.26
C ASP A 166 5.00 -9.86 -7.41
N GLY A 167 4.57 -9.60 -8.63
CA GLY A 167 5.32 -10.06 -9.78
C GLY A 167 4.50 -10.08 -11.06
N LEU A 168 5.09 -10.72 -12.05
CA LEU A 168 4.64 -10.70 -13.44
C LEU A 168 4.25 -12.10 -13.90
N LEU A 169 3.12 -12.19 -14.58
CA LEU A 169 2.68 -13.40 -15.26
C LEU A 169 2.69 -13.14 -16.77
N SER A 170 3.04 -14.16 -17.54
CA SER A 170 3.23 -14.04 -18.99
C SER A 170 2.65 -15.20 -19.77
N ASP A 171 2.13 -14.89 -20.96
CA ASP A 171 1.97 -15.86 -22.05
C ASP A 171 2.77 -15.41 -23.27
N GLU A 172 3.82 -16.16 -23.57
CA GLU A 172 4.78 -15.92 -24.65
C GLU A 172 4.65 -16.95 -25.79
N THR A 173 3.53 -17.69 -25.83
CA THR A 173 3.24 -18.60 -26.95
C THR A 173 3.23 -17.83 -28.27
N VAL A 174 4.15 -18.15 -29.20
CA VAL A 174 4.27 -17.47 -30.48
C VAL A 174 3.12 -17.81 -31.43
N LYS A 175 2.76 -16.86 -32.31
CA LYS A 175 1.82 -17.06 -33.43
C LYS A 175 0.42 -17.50 -32.99
N THR A 176 -0.15 -16.87 -31.96
CA THR A 176 -1.53 -17.10 -31.54
C THR A 176 -2.43 -15.91 -31.84
N SER A 177 -3.74 -16.15 -31.99
CA SER A 177 -4.71 -15.06 -32.17
C SER A 177 -4.92 -14.29 -30.86
N TRP A 178 -5.42 -13.06 -30.94
CA TRP A 178 -5.76 -12.26 -29.75
C TRP A 178 -6.69 -13.04 -28.81
N THR A 179 -7.74 -13.65 -29.36
CA THR A 179 -8.70 -14.45 -28.58
C THR A 179 -8.03 -15.57 -27.80
N LEU A 180 -7.09 -16.30 -28.41
CA LEU A 180 -6.37 -17.38 -27.73
C LEU A 180 -5.40 -16.83 -26.66
N LYS A 181 -4.78 -15.67 -26.90
CA LYS A 181 -3.94 -14.99 -25.88
C LYS A 181 -4.71 -14.65 -24.61
N LYS A 182 -5.96 -14.20 -24.74
CA LYS A 182 -6.77 -13.81 -23.58
C LYS A 182 -7.17 -14.99 -22.69
N THR A 183 -7.20 -16.20 -23.24
CA THR A 183 -7.62 -17.43 -22.54
C THR A 183 -6.47 -18.41 -22.38
N ALA A 184 -5.23 -17.96 -22.58
CA ALA A 184 -4.07 -18.82 -22.46
C ALA A 184 -3.86 -19.23 -20.99
N PRO A 185 -3.30 -20.42 -20.72
CA PRO A 185 -2.99 -20.85 -19.36
C PRO A 185 -1.71 -20.19 -18.79
N GLY A 186 -1.01 -19.36 -19.57
CA GLY A 186 0.30 -18.80 -19.21
C GLY A 186 1.47 -19.73 -19.55
N THR A 187 2.65 -19.14 -19.73
CA THR A 187 3.91 -19.83 -20.03
C THR A 187 5.04 -19.50 -19.07
N GLY A 188 4.89 -18.45 -18.25
CA GLY A 188 5.94 -18.04 -17.33
C GLY A 188 5.42 -17.11 -16.23
N ALA A 189 6.18 -17.08 -15.14
CA ALA A 189 6.00 -16.17 -14.01
C ALA A 189 7.37 -15.66 -13.56
N ASP A 190 7.42 -14.44 -13.04
CA ASP A 190 8.59 -13.85 -12.38
C ASP A 190 8.14 -13.07 -11.14
N ASP A 191 8.55 -13.56 -9.98
CA ASP A 191 8.25 -13.06 -8.64
C ASP A 191 9.53 -12.71 -7.86
N ILE A 192 10.68 -12.68 -8.53
CA ILE A 192 11.99 -12.44 -7.89
C ILE A 192 12.75 -11.28 -8.55
N SER A 193 12.05 -10.45 -9.32
CA SER A 193 12.68 -9.44 -10.15
C SER A 193 13.15 -8.24 -9.33
N ALA A 194 14.41 -8.30 -8.88
CA ALA A 194 15.12 -7.16 -8.26
C ALA A 194 15.40 -5.99 -9.21
N SER A 195 14.77 -5.98 -10.40
CA SER A 195 14.88 -4.96 -11.44
C SER A 195 13.52 -4.29 -11.67
N ALA A 196 13.49 -3.24 -12.48
CA ALA A 196 12.22 -2.68 -12.91
C ALA A 196 11.61 -3.55 -14.00
N GLY A 197 10.31 -3.80 -13.92
CA GLY A 197 9.63 -4.74 -14.81
C GLY A 197 8.55 -4.08 -15.66
N GLU A 198 8.23 -4.74 -16.77
CA GLU A 198 6.98 -4.54 -17.50
C GLU A 198 5.82 -4.91 -16.55
N MET A 199 4.96 -3.96 -16.22
CA MET A 199 3.80 -4.19 -15.34
C MET A 199 2.61 -4.74 -16.13
N TYR A 200 2.48 -4.25 -17.36
CA TYR A 200 1.56 -4.74 -18.36
C TYR A 200 2.23 -4.60 -19.73
N THR A 201 2.12 -5.61 -20.59
CA THR A 201 2.60 -5.52 -21.96
C THR A 201 1.74 -6.34 -22.89
N MET A 202 1.57 -5.83 -24.10
CA MET A 202 0.96 -6.52 -25.23
C MET A 202 1.85 -6.32 -26.47
N SER A 203 2.23 -7.41 -27.13
CA SER A 203 3.10 -7.38 -28.31
C SER A 203 2.66 -8.40 -29.37
N PRO A 204 2.52 -7.99 -30.65
CA PRO A 204 2.28 -8.85 -31.78
C PRO A 204 3.52 -9.70 -32.05
N ALA A 205 3.33 -10.82 -32.75
CA ALA A 205 4.43 -11.60 -33.28
C ALA A 205 5.13 -10.82 -34.42
N SER A 206 6.45 -10.96 -34.51
CA SER A 206 7.27 -10.34 -35.56
C SER A 206 7.07 -10.98 -36.94
N GLU A 207 6.53 -12.20 -37.00
CA GLU A 207 6.31 -12.96 -38.22
C GLU A 207 4.83 -13.33 -38.41
N GLY A 208 4.34 -13.16 -39.63
CA GLY A 208 2.96 -13.41 -40.02
C GLY A 208 2.05 -12.20 -39.75
N THR A 209 0.80 -12.31 -40.17
CA THR A 209 -0.22 -11.26 -39.97
C THR A 209 -1.24 -11.73 -38.95
N ASP A 210 -1.71 -10.80 -38.11
CA ASP A 210 -2.75 -11.05 -37.10
C ASP A 210 -2.37 -12.09 -36.02
N TYR A 211 -1.09 -12.12 -35.69
CA TYR A 211 -0.52 -12.98 -34.67
C TYR A 211 0.08 -12.20 -33.51
N TRP A 212 -0.08 -12.75 -32.31
CA TRP A 212 0.43 -12.21 -31.06
C TRP A 212 1.53 -13.10 -30.51
N TYR A 213 2.48 -12.47 -29.82
CA TYR A 213 3.61 -13.16 -29.19
C TYR A 213 3.52 -13.07 -27.68
N LYS A 214 3.45 -11.85 -27.13
CA LYS A 214 3.66 -11.61 -25.70
C LYS A 214 2.49 -10.85 -25.12
N ILE A 215 1.92 -11.39 -24.05
CA ILE A 215 1.07 -10.64 -23.13
C ILE A 215 1.56 -10.89 -21.71
N ARG A 216 1.64 -9.81 -20.93
CA ARG A 216 2.16 -9.80 -19.56
C ARG A 216 1.26 -8.94 -18.69
N TRP A 217 1.03 -9.35 -17.45
CA TRP A 217 0.34 -8.54 -16.45
C TRP A 217 0.78 -8.88 -15.03
N SER A 218 0.57 -7.93 -14.12
CA SER A 218 1.07 -8.03 -12.75
C SER A 218 0.05 -8.53 -11.76
N ALA A 219 0.52 -9.31 -10.79
CA ALA A 219 -0.17 -9.62 -9.55
C ALA A 219 0.46 -8.83 -8.39
N PHE A 220 -0.37 -8.33 -7.48
CA PHE A 220 0.06 -7.69 -6.24
C PHE A 220 -0.71 -8.28 -5.07
N LEU A 221 0.00 -8.93 -4.14
CA LEU A 221 -0.59 -9.48 -2.93
C LEU A 221 -0.08 -8.71 -1.71
N PHE A 222 -0.97 -8.51 -0.75
CA PHE A 222 -0.67 -7.78 0.50
C PHE A 222 -1.26 -8.54 1.68
N ASP A 223 -0.45 -8.79 2.71
CA ASP A 223 -0.96 -9.36 3.94
C ASP A 223 -1.70 -8.30 4.76
N THR A 224 -3.02 -8.25 4.60
CA THR A 224 -3.92 -7.30 5.27
C THR A 224 -4.53 -7.86 6.56
N SER A 225 -4.02 -8.99 7.05
CA SER A 225 -4.55 -9.69 8.24
C SER A 225 -4.48 -8.88 9.53
N THR A 226 -3.63 -7.84 9.60
CA THR A 226 -3.54 -6.96 10.78
C THR A 226 -4.73 -6.03 10.95
N ILE A 227 -5.63 -5.94 9.96
CA ILE A 227 -6.89 -5.20 10.10
C ILE A 227 -7.83 -5.91 11.07
N GLY A 228 -7.81 -7.25 11.12
CA GLY A 228 -8.44 -8.05 12.18
C GLY A 228 -9.96 -7.88 12.29
N GLY A 229 -10.67 -7.87 11.15
CA GLY A 229 -12.14 -7.70 11.11
C GLY A 229 -12.62 -6.24 11.21
N GLY A 230 -11.70 -5.27 11.20
CA GLY A 230 -12.03 -3.85 11.08
C GLY A 230 -12.83 -3.52 9.82
N THR A 231 -13.61 -2.44 9.88
CA THR A 231 -14.34 -1.93 8.71
C THR A 231 -13.38 -1.17 7.80
N VAL A 232 -13.26 -1.59 6.55
CA VAL A 232 -12.50 -0.88 5.51
C VAL A 232 -13.32 0.31 5.02
N ASN A 233 -12.81 1.53 5.21
CA ASN A 233 -13.47 2.77 4.77
C ASN A 233 -13.05 3.17 3.35
N SER A 234 -11.79 2.95 2.99
CA SER A 234 -11.23 3.21 1.67
C SER A 234 -9.91 2.48 1.50
N ALA A 235 -9.57 2.12 0.26
CA ALA A 235 -8.27 1.54 -0.08
C ALA A 235 -7.73 2.17 -1.37
N ILE A 236 -6.42 2.32 -1.44
CA ILE A 236 -5.71 2.85 -2.62
C ILE A 236 -4.50 1.97 -2.86
N LEU A 237 -4.44 1.32 -4.03
CA LEU A 237 -3.25 0.61 -4.48
C LEU A 237 -2.38 1.57 -5.30
N SER A 238 -1.12 1.72 -4.92
CA SER A 238 -0.20 2.68 -5.51
C SER A 238 0.97 1.94 -6.15
N ILE A 239 1.17 2.11 -7.46
CA ILE A 239 2.26 1.50 -8.23
C ILE A 239 3.19 2.60 -8.73
N TYR A 240 4.47 2.56 -8.36
CA TYR A 240 5.44 3.54 -8.83
C TYR A 240 5.84 3.22 -10.27
N GLY A 241 5.48 4.09 -11.21
CA GLY A 241 5.77 3.85 -12.63
C GLY A 241 7.17 4.29 -13.02
N LEU A 242 7.72 3.66 -14.07
CA LEU A 242 9.08 3.90 -14.56
C LEU A 242 9.14 4.18 -16.06
N SER A 243 8.32 3.51 -16.85
CA SER A 243 8.39 3.60 -18.31
C SER A 243 7.02 3.38 -18.93
N LYS A 244 6.90 3.77 -20.20
CA LYS A 244 5.75 3.45 -21.05
C LYS A 244 6.13 3.48 -22.53
N VAL A 245 5.53 2.60 -23.32
CA VAL A 245 5.75 2.46 -24.78
C VAL A 245 4.41 2.24 -25.47
N ASP A 246 4.17 2.91 -26.60
CA ASP A 246 2.99 2.71 -27.45
C ASP A 246 3.34 2.84 -28.93
N ASN A 247 4.02 1.84 -29.47
CA ASN A 247 4.32 1.75 -30.89
C ASN A 247 3.14 1.17 -31.70
N GLY A 248 2.14 0.60 -31.02
CA GLY A 248 0.92 0.06 -31.63
C GLY A 248 -0.25 1.06 -31.72
N SER A 249 -0.12 2.24 -31.11
CA SER A 249 -1.20 3.25 -31.01
C SER A 249 -2.50 2.69 -30.41
N TRP A 250 -2.39 1.74 -29.47
CA TRP A 250 -3.53 1.05 -28.90
C TRP A 250 -4.16 1.83 -27.74
N ALA A 251 -3.45 2.79 -27.12
CA ALA A 251 -3.98 3.62 -26.03
C ALA A 251 -4.77 2.78 -24.98
N ILE A 252 -4.05 1.92 -24.27
CA ILE A 252 -4.60 1.03 -23.24
C ILE A 252 -5.15 1.83 -22.04
N ASP A 253 -6.03 1.19 -21.28
CA ASP A 253 -6.61 1.74 -20.05
C ASP A 253 -6.43 0.76 -18.90
N LEU A 254 -5.57 1.09 -17.95
CA LEU A 254 -5.18 0.20 -16.87
C LEU A 254 -6.14 0.30 -15.69
N ASN A 255 -6.46 -0.83 -15.07
CA ASN A 255 -7.27 -0.89 -13.86
C ASN A 255 -6.88 -2.09 -13.00
N ILE A 256 -7.33 -2.07 -11.75
CA ILE A 256 -7.19 -3.15 -10.79
C ILE A 256 -8.39 -4.08 -10.85
N TYR A 257 -8.11 -5.38 -10.94
CA TYR A 257 -9.08 -6.46 -10.99
C TYR A 257 -8.78 -7.51 -9.94
N SER A 258 -9.72 -8.45 -9.76
CA SER A 258 -9.51 -9.64 -8.95
C SER A 258 -8.43 -10.53 -9.56
N SER A 259 -7.54 -11.05 -8.72
CA SER A 259 -6.62 -12.14 -9.05
C SER A 259 -6.71 -13.23 -8.00
N SER A 260 -6.39 -14.47 -8.37
CA SER A 260 -6.35 -15.59 -7.43
C SER A 260 -5.19 -16.55 -7.68
N PRO A 261 -3.91 -16.09 -7.68
CA PRO A 261 -2.78 -17.01 -7.67
C PRO A 261 -2.91 -18.08 -6.59
N ALA A 262 -2.47 -19.29 -6.88
CA ALA A 262 -2.62 -20.44 -5.98
C ALA A 262 -1.82 -20.28 -4.67
N SER A 263 -0.65 -19.65 -4.76
CA SER A 263 0.22 -19.33 -3.63
C SER A 263 0.08 -17.86 -3.22
N ASN A 264 0.49 -17.55 -1.99
CA ASN A 264 0.63 -16.17 -1.53
C ASN A 264 2.08 -15.68 -1.58
N THR A 265 3.03 -16.59 -1.72
CA THR A 265 4.48 -16.33 -1.57
C THR A 265 5.28 -16.77 -2.79
N SER A 266 4.60 -17.11 -3.88
CA SER A 266 5.24 -17.45 -5.14
C SER A 266 4.24 -17.34 -6.29
N LEU A 267 4.70 -17.05 -7.50
CA LEU A 267 3.90 -17.09 -8.71
C LEU A 267 4.33 -18.24 -9.61
N ALA A 268 3.38 -18.88 -10.27
CA ALA A 268 3.63 -19.92 -11.27
C ALA A 268 2.94 -19.57 -12.59
N ALA A 269 3.44 -20.13 -13.70
CA ALA A 269 2.88 -19.88 -15.03
C ALA A 269 1.36 -20.12 -15.08
N GLY A 270 0.87 -21.16 -14.40
CA GLY A 270 -0.55 -21.51 -14.31
C GLY A 270 -1.41 -20.53 -13.50
N ASP A 271 -0.85 -19.50 -12.87
CA ASP A 271 -1.63 -18.44 -12.22
C ASP A 271 -2.10 -17.37 -13.24
N PHE A 272 -1.63 -17.43 -14.49
CA PHE A 272 -1.93 -16.43 -15.52
C PHE A 272 -3.44 -16.28 -15.77
N ASP A 273 -4.18 -17.39 -15.81
CA ASP A 273 -5.65 -17.40 -16.03
C ASP A 273 -6.47 -17.20 -14.75
N SER A 274 -5.83 -16.94 -13.60
CA SER A 274 -6.47 -16.75 -12.29
C SER A 274 -7.12 -15.37 -12.09
N PHE A 275 -7.22 -14.57 -13.16
CA PHE A 275 -7.68 -13.18 -13.10
C PHE A 275 -9.16 -13.09 -13.50
N GLY A 276 -9.91 -12.27 -12.78
CA GLY A 276 -11.32 -12.03 -13.05
C GLY A 276 -11.59 -10.72 -13.77
N ASN A 277 -12.86 -10.47 -14.09
CA ASN A 277 -13.33 -9.27 -14.77
C ASN A 277 -14.01 -8.25 -13.84
N VAL A 278 -13.97 -8.47 -12.52
CA VAL A 278 -14.54 -7.54 -11.53
C VAL A 278 -13.60 -6.36 -11.37
N ASN A 279 -14.06 -5.18 -11.78
CA ASN A 279 -13.31 -3.95 -11.68
C ASN A 279 -13.30 -3.41 -10.23
N PHE A 280 -12.11 -3.13 -9.70
CA PHE A 280 -11.89 -2.61 -8.36
C PHE A 280 -11.52 -1.13 -8.27
N SER A 281 -11.21 -0.44 -9.36
CA SER A 281 -10.84 0.99 -9.31
C SER A 281 -11.31 1.78 -10.53
N THR A 282 -10.89 3.04 -10.65
CA THR A 282 -11.06 3.82 -11.88
C THR A 282 -9.88 3.61 -12.81
N ASN A 283 -10.11 3.67 -14.11
CA ASN A 283 -9.04 3.51 -15.10
C ASN A 283 -7.98 4.61 -14.96
N ILE A 284 -6.71 4.24 -15.10
CA ILE A 284 -5.60 5.13 -15.43
C ILE A 284 -5.27 4.90 -16.91
N SER A 285 -5.47 5.93 -17.74
CA SER A 285 -5.14 5.83 -19.17
C SER A 285 -3.63 5.72 -19.38
N TYR A 286 -3.21 5.13 -20.49
CA TYR A 286 -1.81 5.12 -20.92
C TYR A 286 -1.16 6.52 -20.88
N SER A 287 -1.88 7.54 -21.34
CA SER A 287 -1.39 8.92 -21.36
C SER A 287 -1.14 9.48 -19.94
N SER A 288 -1.97 9.06 -18.98
CA SER A 288 -1.94 9.48 -17.59
C SER A 288 -0.95 8.67 -16.72
N TRP A 289 -0.43 7.55 -17.22
CA TRP A 289 0.58 6.76 -16.49
C TRP A 289 1.82 7.62 -16.24
N SER A 290 2.14 7.82 -14.96
CA SER A 290 3.33 8.49 -14.47
C SER A 290 4.53 7.56 -14.53
N THR A 291 5.65 8.05 -15.03
CA THR A 291 6.94 7.31 -15.13
C THR A 291 7.96 7.75 -14.08
N SER A 292 7.56 8.61 -13.15
CA SER A 292 8.44 9.17 -12.11
C SER A 292 7.68 9.41 -10.80
N GLY A 293 6.68 8.58 -10.53
CA GLY A 293 5.80 8.72 -9.38
C GLY A 293 4.78 7.59 -9.27
N TYR A 294 4.06 7.58 -8.15
CA TYR A 294 2.97 6.64 -7.94
C TYR A 294 1.78 6.92 -8.85
N ASN A 295 1.28 5.85 -9.46
CA ASN A 295 -0.02 5.75 -10.10
C ASN A 295 -1.00 5.22 -9.04
N ASP A 296 -1.89 6.10 -8.58
CA ASP A 296 -2.75 5.87 -7.41
C ASP A 296 -4.13 5.33 -7.87
N PHE A 297 -4.38 4.03 -7.68
CA PHE A 297 -5.65 3.38 -8.00
C PHE A 297 -6.60 3.39 -6.80
N SER A 298 -7.48 4.39 -6.75
CA SER A 298 -8.51 4.50 -5.71
C SER A 298 -9.58 3.44 -5.88
N PHE A 299 -9.78 2.60 -4.85
CA PHE A 299 -10.73 1.50 -4.95
C PHE A 299 -12.18 1.98 -4.90
N ASN A 300 -13.00 1.36 -5.73
CA ASN A 300 -14.46 1.46 -5.69
C ASN A 300 -15.04 0.50 -4.63
N ALA A 301 -16.37 0.42 -4.53
CA ALA A 301 -17.05 -0.43 -3.55
C ALA A 301 -16.64 -1.92 -3.64
N ASN A 302 -16.49 -2.46 -4.86
CA ASN A 302 -16.06 -3.85 -5.07
C ASN A 302 -14.60 -4.07 -4.64
N GLY A 303 -13.73 -3.10 -4.90
CA GLY A 303 -12.33 -3.14 -4.46
C GLY A 303 -12.23 -3.13 -2.94
N THR A 304 -12.98 -2.24 -2.27
CA THR A 304 -12.96 -2.15 -0.81
C THR A 304 -13.55 -3.40 -0.13
N SER A 305 -14.58 -4.03 -0.71
CA SER A 305 -15.18 -5.24 -0.14
C SER A 305 -14.33 -6.50 -0.34
N THR A 306 -13.38 -6.48 -1.28
CA THR A 306 -12.45 -7.59 -1.55
C THR A 306 -11.29 -7.64 -0.54
N ILE A 307 -11.02 -6.55 0.20
CA ILE A 307 -9.93 -6.52 1.17
C ILE A 307 -10.13 -7.61 2.24
N ASN A 308 -9.21 -8.57 2.27
CA ASN A 308 -9.24 -9.68 3.20
C ASN A 308 -8.66 -9.24 4.55
N THR A 309 -9.53 -8.79 5.46
CA THR A 309 -9.12 -8.23 6.76
C THR A 309 -8.50 -9.24 7.73
N SER A 310 -8.49 -10.54 7.40
CA SER A 310 -7.92 -11.62 8.21
C SER A 310 -6.87 -12.45 7.46
N GLY A 311 -6.46 -12.02 6.27
CA GLY A 311 -5.51 -12.74 5.43
C GLY A 311 -4.91 -11.87 4.33
N VAL A 312 -4.56 -12.49 3.22
CA VAL A 312 -3.92 -11.84 2.08
C VAL A 312 -4.97 -11.31 1.11
N SER A 313 -4.86 -10.04 0.76
CA SER A 313 -5.62 -9.39 -0.32
C SER A 313 -4.86 -9.51 -1.64
N LYS A 314 -5.54 -9.87 -2.73
CA LYS A 314 -4.93 -10.18 -4.04
C LYS A 314 -5.51 -9.31 -5.15
N PHE A 315 -4.63 -8.70 -5.93
CA PHE A 315 -5.00 -7.76 -6.98
C PHE A 315 -4.25 -8.03 -8.28
N GLY A 316 -4.87 -7.68 -9.40
CA GLY A 316 -4.28 -7.78 -10.72
C GLY A 316 -4.33 -6.46 -11.48
N LEU A 317 -3.24 -6.07 -12.14
CA LEU A 317 -3.20 -4.91 -13.04
C LEU A 317 -3.48 -5.36 -14.46
N LEU A 318 -4.64 -5.02 -15.01
CA LEU A 318 -5.05 -5.43 -16.35
C LEU A 318 -5.48 -4.24 -17.20
N ASP A 319 -5.39 -4.41 -18.52
CA ASP A 319 -6.00 -3.50 -19.47
C ASP A 319 -7.52 -3.76 -19.58
N SER A 320 -8.29 -2.72 -19.26
CA SER A 320 -9.74 -2.73 -19.34
C SER A 320 -10.26 -2.68 -20.78
N LYS A 321 -9.46 -2.23 -21.75
CA LYS A 321 -9.93 -1.93 -23.11
C LYS A 321 -9.95 -3.14 -24.03
N TYR A 322 -8.85 -3.89 -24.10
CA TYR A 322 -8.65 -5.00 -25.03
C TYR A 322 -8.68 -6.36 -24.34
N LEU A 323 -8.15 -6.45 -23.11
CA LEU A 323 -8.12 -7.72 -22.39
C LEU A 323 -9.50 -8.02 -21.77
N ILE A 324 -9.99 -7.12 -20.90
CA ILE A 324 -11.31 -7.27 -20.27
C ILE A 324 -12.43 -6.79 -21.20
N GLY A 325 -12.20 -5.72 -21.95
CA GLY A 325 -13.17 -5.14 -22.87
C GLY A 325 -13.46 -6.02 -24.09
N SER A 326 -14.43 -5.59 -24.89
CA SER A 326 -14.82 -6.24 -26.13
C SER A 326 -13.96 -5.84 -27.34
N ASN A 327 -13.03 -4.89 -27.18
CA ASN A 327 -12.19 -4.44 -28.28
C ASN A 327 -11.14 -5.50 -28.62
N THR A 328 -10.82 -5.60 -29.91
CA THR A 328 -9.65 -6.33 -30.39
C THR A 328 -8.63 -5.31 -30.88
N PRO A 329 -7.37 -5.36 -30.42
CA PRO A 329 -6.35 -4.44 -30.90
C PRO A 329 -6.07 -4.77 -32.36
N THR A 330 -6.03 -3.74 -33.21
CA THR A 330 -5.65 -3.91 -34.62
C THR A 330 -4.20 -4.36 -34.66
N TRP A 331 -3.93 -5.53 -35.25
CA TRP A 331 -2.56 -6.01 -35.40
C TRP A 331 -1.72 -5.03 -36.21
N GLN A 332 -0.48 -4.80 -35.76
CA GLN A 332 0.51 -4.00 -36.46
C GLN A 332 1.86 -4.68 -36.35
N SER A 333 2.62 -4.74 -37.45
CA SER A 333 3.99 -5.23 -37.42
C SER A 333 4.82 -4.41 -36.43
N SER A 334 5.55 -5.11 -35.54
CA SER A 334 6.36 -4.50 -34.48
C SER A 334 5.60 -3.53 -33.56
N GLY A 335 4.26 -3.61 -33.51
CA GLY A 335 3.48 -2.88 -32.51
C GLY A 335 3.91 -3.28 -31.10
N GLN A 336 3.78 -2.40 -30.13
CA GLN A 336 3.96 -2.75 -28.73
C GLN A 336 3.19 -1.72 -27.91
N ASN A 337 2.50 -2.17 -26.88
CA ASN A 337 2.05 -1.29 -25.81
C ASN A 337 2.48 -1.88 -24.47
N ALA A 338 3.14 -1.06 -23.65
CA ALA A 338 3.68 -1.48 -22.37
C ALA A 338 3.68 -0.31 -21.38
N VAL A 339 3.49 -0.64 -20.10
CA VAL A 339 3.84 0.23 -18.99
C VAL A 339 4.77 -0.53 -18.05
N GLY A 340 5.74 0.18 -17.47
CA GLY A 340 6.68 -0.37 -16.51
C GLY A 340 6.59 0.33 -15.15
N GLY A 341 7.07 -0.37 -14.12
CA GLY A 341 7.09 0.11 -12.73
C GLY A 341 8.02 -0.71 -11.85
N TYR A 342 7.94 -0.47 -10.55
CA TYR A 342 8.68 -1.24 -9.55
C TYR A 342 7.84 -2.33 -8.88
N TYR A 343 8.46 -3.51 -8.72
CA TYR A 343 8.05 -4.59 -7.83
C TYR A 343 8.81 -4.48 -6.50
N VAL A 344 8.38 -5.22 -5.48
CA VAL A 344 8.92 -5.12 -4.13
C VAL A 344 10.35 -5.64 -3.99
N ASP A 345 10.82 -6.48 -4.91
CA ASP A 345 12.23 -6.92 -4.93
C ASP A 345 13.21 -5.78 -5.21
N GLN A 346 12.70 -4.59 -5.51
CA GLN A 346 13.37 -3.32 -5.18
C GLN A 346 13.49 -3.10 -3.66
N ALA A 347 13.77 -4.13 -2.87
CA ALA A 347 13.52 -4.25 -1.44
C ALA A 347 13.79 -3.00 -0.62
N GLY A 348 12.77 -2.56 0.10
CA GLY A 348 12.86 -1.57 1.16
C GLY A 348 12.96 -0.14 0.67
N THR A 349 12.51 0.16 -0.55
CA THR A 349 12.49 1.53 -1.07
C THR A 349 11.17 2.22 -0.81
N ALA A 350 11.19 3.55 -0.72
CA ALA A 350 9.97 4.36 -0.67
C ALA A 350 9.15 4.36 -1.98
N ASN A 351 9.53 3.53 -2.96
CA ASN A 351 8.89 3.41 -4.28
C ASN A 351 8.29 2.01 -4.49
N ASP A 352 8.41 1.11 -3.51
CA ASP A 352 7.80 -0.24 -3.56
C ASP A 352 6.27 -0.10 -3.73
N PRO A 353 5.60 -1.02 -4.44
CA PRO A 353 4.15 -0.97 -4.58
C PRO A 353 3.51 -1.12 -3.20
N LYS A 354 2.42 -0.39 -2.97
CA LYS A 354 1.79 -0.36 -1.66
C LYS A 354 0.28 -0.28 -1.73
N LEU A 355 -0.36 -0.88 -0.73
CA LEU A 355 -1.78 -0.77 -0.48
C LEU A 355 -1.99 0.07 0.79
N VAL A 356 -2.66 1.21 0.63
CA VAL A 356 -3.01 2.11 1.73
C VAL A 356 -4.49 1.93 2.05
N VAL A 357 -4.78 1.49 3.27
CA VAL A 357 -6.13 1.17 3.74
C VAL A 357 -6.48 2.05 4.93
N VAL A 358 -7.56 2.83 4.80
CA VAL A 358 -8.18 3.52 5.94
C VAL A 358 -9.23 2.58 6.52
N HIS A 359 -9.08 2.22 7.78
CA HIS A 359 -10.00 1.30 8.45
C HIS A 359 -10.26 1.70 9.89
N SER A 360 -11.41 1.27 10.41
CA SER A 360 -11.82 1.48 11.79
C SER A 360 -12.08 0.14 12.47
N ASN A 361 -11.43 -0.09 13.59
CA ASN A 361 -11.77 -1.22 14.45
C ASN A 361 -12.90 -0.83 15.40
N PRO A 362 -13.95 -1.66 15.56
CA PRO A 362 -15.06 -1.36 16.47
C PRO A 362 -14.61 -1.19 17.93
N ASN A 363 -13.42 -1.70 18.29
CA ASN A 363 -12.89 -1.72 19.65
C ASN A 363 -11.70 -0.76 19.89
N SER A 364 -11.37 0.14 18.95
CA SER A 364 -10.33 1.15 19.20
C SER A 364 -10.96 2.40 19.83
N PRO A 365 -10.67 2.73 21.10
CA PRO A 365 -11.15 3.99 21.67
C PRO A 365 -10.59 5.16 20.87
N SER A 366 -11.47 6.12 20.55
CA SER A 366 -11.08 7.44 20.06
C SER A 366 -10.38 8.18 21.21
N SER A 367 -9.08 7.95 21.38
CA SER A 367 -8.29 8.60 22.43
C SER A 367 -7.87 10.00 21.97
N SER A 368 -8.23 11.06 22.69
CA SER A 368 -7.59 12.37 22.53
C SER A 368 -6.18 12.31 23.13
N ILE A 369 -5.19 12.88 22.46
CA ILE A 369 -3.87 13.11 23.06
C ILE A 369 -3.97 14.41 23.86
N SER A 370 -4.07 14.31 25.19
CA SER A 370 -3.91 15.49 26.04
C SER A 370 -2.45 15.94 26.06
N SER A 371 -2.22 17.21 25.73
CA SER A 371 -0.91 17.87 25.79
C SER A 371 -0.50 18.15 27.24
N SER A 372 0.21 17.23 27.88
CA SER A 372 0.90 17.49 29.14
C SER A 372 2.41 17.45 28.96
N ILE A 373 2.99 18.54 28.43
CA ILE A 373 4.42 18.84 28.55
C ILE A 373 4.58 20.33 28.90
N SER A 374 4.79 20.60 30.19
CA SER A 374 5.52 21.73 30.82
C SER A 374 5.23 21.66 32.31
N SER A 375 6.16 21.75 33.27
CA SER A 375 7.58 22.05 33.29
C SER A 375 8.11 21.56 34.64
N SER A 376 9.30 20.97 34.68
CA SER A 376 10.00 20.63 35.91
C SER A 376 10.45 21.86 36.70
N ILE A 377 10.47 21.75 38.03
CA ILE A 377 11.41 22.27 39.05
C ILE A 377 10.65 22.67 40.33
N SER A 378 10.83 21.91 41.41
CA SER A 378 11.49 22.40 42.64
C SER A 378 11.54 21.31 43.72
N SER A 379 12.74 21.13 44.24
CA SER A 379 13.21 20.22 45.29
C SER A 379 12.66 20.49 46.69
N SER A 380 12.37 19.43 47.46
CA SER A 380 12.98 19.15 48.78
C SER A 380 12.46 17.84 49.42
N PRO A 381 13.24 17.18 50.29
CA PRO A 381 13.01 15.81 50.72
C PRO A 381 12.19 15.73 52.01
N SER A 382 11.30 14.75 52.12
CA SER A 382 10.78 14.30 53.42
C SER A 382 10.29 12.87 53.33
N SER A 383 10.90 12.02 54.15
CA SER A 383 10.62 10.62 54.39
C SER A 383 9.38 10.43 55.27
N SER A 384 8.42 9.60 54.84
CA SER A 384 7.76 8.56 55.67
C SER A 384 6.62 7.81 54.94
N ILE A 385 6.85 6.52 54.73
CA ILE A 385 5.96 5.35 54.95
C ILE A 385 4.44 5.62 54.97
N SER A 386 3.69 5.00 54.04
CA SER A 386 2.81 3.85 54.36
C SER A 386 2.05 3.34 53.12
N SER A 387 1.90 2.02 53.06
CA SER A 387 1.18 1.21 52.09
C SER A 387 -0.32 1.49 52.05
N SER A 388 -0.85 1.92 50.91
CA SER A 388 -2.20 1.60 50.42
C SER A 388 -2.50 2.42 49.16
N ILE A 389 -2.85 1.74 48.07
CA ILE A 389 -3.92 2.06 47.10
C ILE A 389 -3.78 0.99 46.00
N SER A 390 -4.49 -0.12 46.23
CA SER A 390 -4.92 -1.06 45.22
C SER A 390 -6.43 -1.05 45.30
N SER A 391 -7.08 -0.21 44.50
CA SER A 391 -8.51 -0.27 44.13
C SER A 391 -8.96 1.03 43.44
N SER A 392 -8.84 1.09 42.12
CA SER A 392 -9.68 1.98 41.29
C SER A 392 -9.74 1.45 39.85
N ILE A 393 -10.15 0.18 39.74
CA ILE A 393 -10.81 -0.33 38.55
C ILE A 393 -12.28 -0.50 38.94
N SER A 394 -13.18 -0.04 38.07
CA SER A 394 -14.63 -0.19 38.11
C SER A 394 -15.43 1.03 38.57
N SER A 395 -15.55 2.02 37.68
CA SER A 395 -16.70 2.94 37.64
C SER A 395 -16.75 3.75 36.33
N SER A 396 -16.98 3.10 35.18
CA SER A 396 -17.46 3.83 33.98
C SER A 396 -18.10 3.00 32.86
N ILE A 397 -18.32 1.68 33.04
CA ILE A 397 -19.14 0.89 32.11
C ILE A 397 -20.47 0.55 32.79
N SER A 398 -21.46 1.44 32.75
CA SER A 398 -22.86 1.05 33.02
C SER A 398 -23.95 2.04 32.56
N SER A 399 -23.70 2.99 31.66
CA SER A 399 -24.69 4.04 31.34
C SER A 399 -25.15 4.11 29.87
N SER A 400 -25.08 3.03 29.07
CA SER A 400 -25.59 3.12 27.67
C SER A 400 -26.35 1.91 27.12
N ILE A 401 -26.60 0.84 27.88
CA ILE A 401 -27.34 -0.34 27.38
C ILE A 401 -28.72 -0.46 28.05
N SER A 402 -29.50 0.63 28.15
CA SER A 402 -30.85 0.51 28.73
C SER A 402 -31.94 1.40 28.10
N SER A 403 -31.73 1.99 26.92
CA SER A 403 -32.70 2.93 26.32
C SER A 403 -33.31 2.53 24.98
N SER A 404 -33.20 1.28 24.53
CA SER A 404 -33.79 0.89 23.22
C SER A 404 -34.53 -0.46 23.16
N ILE A 405 -34.86 -1.09 24.30
CA ILE A 405 -35.73 -2.28 24.34
C ILE A 405 -36.88 -2.08 25.34
N SER A 406 -37.73 -1.08 25.14
CA SER A 406 -38.98 -0.97 25.91
C SER A 406 -40.17 -0.32 25.17
N SER A 407 -40.11 -0.12 23.85
CA SER A 407 -41.19 0.54 23.10
C SER A 407 -41.87 -0.30 22.03
N SER A 408 -41.92 -1.64 22.16
CA SER A 408 -42.55 -2.49 21.14
C SER A 408 -43.41 -3.65 21.63
N ILE A 409 -43.80 -3.72 22.90
CA ILE A 409 -44.82 -4.71 23.36
C ILE A 409 -45.64 -4.15 24.54
N SER A 410 -46.67 -3.34 24.28
CA SER A 410 -47.94 -3.37 25.05
C SER A 410 -49.02 -2.47 24.42
N SER A 411 -49.59 -2.89 23.29
CA SER A 411 -50.91 -2.39 22.87
C SER A 411 -51.64 -3.43 22.03
N SER A 412 -51.99 -4.54 22.66
CA SER A 412 -53.04 -5.43 22.17
C SER A 412 -53.56 -6.27 23.33
N ILE A 413 -54.89 -6.28 23.47
CA ILE A 413 -55.74 -7.08 24.39
C ILE A 413 -56.18 -6.32 25.64
N SER A 414 -57.32 -5.61 25.55
CA SER A 414 -58.57 -5.95 26.26
C SER A 414 -59.68 -4.90 26.06
N SER A 415 -60.59 -5.17 25.13
CA SER A 415 -62.06 -4.91 25.13
C SER A 415 -62.62 -5.33 23.78
#